data_AF-A0A2E8WDF8-F1
#
_entry.id   AF-A0A2E8WDF8-F1
#
_cell.length_a   1.000
_cell.length_b   1.000
_cell.length_c   1.000
_cell.angle_alpha   90.00
_cell.angle_beta   90.00
_cell.angle_gamma   90.00
#
_symmetry.space_group_name_H-M   'P 1'
#
loop_
_entity.id
_entity.type
_entity.pdbx_description
1 polymer ?
#
loop_
_entity_poly.entity_id
_entity_poly.type
_entity_poly.pdbx_seq_one_letter_code
_entity_poly.pdbx_strand_id
1 'polypeptide(L)'
;MNHDNVVFAIRDKDPETIALDEPYDSTVCEQENSHFLDCIRKGTYPDCGAEDGLKALEVSHAIPESSRKDQVVTLLVGAAARRDPLYWPE
;
A
#
# COMPACT_ATOMS: atom_id res chain seq x y z
N MET A 1 -3.61 -30.30 -13.82
CA MET A 1 -2.70 -29.59 -12.91
C MET A 1 -3.58 -28.76 -11.99
N ASN A 2 -3.66 -29.15 -10.71
CA ASN A 2 -4.49 -28.46 -9.71
C ASN A 2 -3.73 -27.23 -9.20
N HIS A 3 -4.34 -26.06 -9.36
CA HIS A 3 -3.91 -24.83 -8.68
C HIS A 3 -4.91 -24.52 -7.58
N ASP A 4 -4.87 -25.31 -6.51
CA ASP A 4 -5.56 -24.97 -5.27
C ASP A 4 -4.49 -24.70 -4.22
N ASN A 5 -4.37 -23.44 -3.81
CA ASN A 5 -4.03 -23.00 -2.46
C ASN A 5 -4.15 -21.48 -2.37
N VAL A 6 -5.39 -20.97 -2.47
CA VAL A 6 -5.70 -19.63 -1.92
C VAL A 6 -6.39 -19.86 -0.59
N VAL A 7 -5.60 -19.87 0.49
CA VAL A 7 -6.14 -19.95 1.85
C VAL A 7 -6.46 -18.51 2.29
N PHE A 8 -7.67 -18.03 1.98
CA PHE A 8 -8.25 -16.87 2.65
C PHE A 8 -8.80 -17.32 4.00
N ALA A 9 -7.97 -17.28 5.03
CA ALA A 9 -8.45 -17.41 6.40
C ALA A 9 -8.92 -16.02 6.89
N ILE A 10 -10.12 -15.61 6.49
CA ILE A 10 -10.83 -14.50 7.14
C ILE A 10 -11.49 -15.08 8.39
N ARG A 11 -10.83 -14.91 9.54
CA ARG A 11 -11.39 -15.26 10.85
C ARG A 11 -12.54 -14.30 11.20
N ASP A 12 -13.72 -14.88 11.38
CA ASP A 12 -14.95 -14.38 12.03
C ASP A 12 -15.17 -12.87 12.17
N LYS A 13 -15.85 -12.34 11.14
CA LYS A 13 -16.95 -11.34 11.09
C LYS A 13 -17.05 -10.23 12.16
N ASP A 14 -16.81 -9.00 11.71
CA ASP A 14 -17.35 -7.74 12.23
C ASP A 14 -18.28 -7.12 11.14
N PRO A 15 -19.40 -6.44 11.47
CA PRO A 15 -20.45 -6.08 10.51
C PRO A 15 -20.09 -4.94 9.55
N GLU A 16 -18.90 -4.36 9.63
CA GLU A 16 -18.33 -3.41 8.65
C GLU A 16 -17.44 -4.12 7.62
N THR A 17 -17.87 -5.29 7.13
CA THR A 17 -17.16 -5.94 6.04
C THR A 17 -17.35 -5.08 4.79
N ILE A 18 -16.37 -4.22 4.48
CA ILE A 18 -16.28 -3.52 3.21
C ILE A 18 -16.17 -4.62 2.14
N ALA A 19 -17.31 -5.00 1.56
CA ALA A 19 -17.32 -5.80 0.36
C ALA A 19 -16.69 -4.95 -0.74
N LEU A 20 -15.41 -5.17 -1.00
CA LEU A 20 -14.76 -4.72 -2.22
C LEU A 20 -15.34 -5.58 -3.35
N ASP A 21 -16.57 -5.27 -3.73
CA ASP A 21 -17.31 -5.88 -4.86
C ASP A 21 -16.85 -5.28 -6.20
N GLU A 22 -15.64 -4.71 -6.24
CA GLU A 22 -15.03 -4.31 -7.50
C GLU A 22 -14.46 -5.55 -8.20
N PRO A 23 -14.86 -5.82 -9.44
CA PRO A 23 -14.23 -6.89 -10.21
C PRO A 23 -12.73 -6.60 -10.28
N TYR A 24 -11.92 -7.58 -9.89
CA TYR A 24 -10.46 -7.47 -9.95
C TYR A 24 -10.03 -7.11 -11.38
N ASP A 25 -9.64 -5.85 -11.58
CA ASP A 25 -9.13 -5.38 -12.85
C ASP A 25 -7.63 -5.68 -12.91
N SER A 26 -7.30 -6.80 -13.56
CA SER A 26 -5.90 -7.22 -13.74
C SER A 26 -5.09 -6.21 -14.55
N THR A 27 -5.73 -5.32 -15.32
CA THR A 27 -5.02 -4.36 -16.18
C THR A 27 -4.28 -3.29 -15.38
N VAL A 28 -4.80 -2.90 -14.21
CA VAL A 28 -4.13 -1.96 -13.30
C VAL A 28 -2.86 -2.59 -12.74
N CYS A 29 -2.94 -3.84 -12.28
CA CYS A 29 -1.80 -4.60 -11.77
C CYS A 29 -0.71 -4.79 -12.84
N GLU A 30 -1.09 -5.06 -14.09
CA GLU A 30 -0.15 -5.18 -15.21
C GLU A 30 0.58 -3.86 -15.52
N GLN A 31 -0.12 -2.74 -15.45
CA GLN A 31 0.46 -1.41 -15.67
C GLN A 31 1.44 -1.02 -14.56
N GLU A 32 1.07 -1.24 -13.30
CA GLU A 32 1.94 -0.97 -12.14
C GLU A 32 3.22 -1.80 -12.20
N ASN A 33 3.10 -3.10 -12.47
CA ASN A 33 4.25 -3.99 -12.61
C ASN A 33 5.17 -3.57 -13.78
N SER A 34 4.57 -3.16 -14.90
CA SER A 34 5.33 -2.68 -16.06
C SER A 34 6.11 -1.42 -15.74
N HIS A 35 5.48 -0.45 -15.06
CA HIS A 35 6.13 0.78 -14.61
C HIS A 35 7.28 0.48 -13.64
N PHE A 36 7.07 -0.39 -12.66
CA PHE A 36 8.09 -0.77 -11.69
C PHE A 36 9.34 -1.38 -12.35
N LEU A 37 9.14 -2.33 -13.28
CA LEU A 37 10.25 -2.93 -14.04
C LEU A 37 10.99 -1.90 -14.90
N ASP A 38 10.27 -0.94 -15.46
CA ASP A 38 10.87 0.15 -16.24
C ASP A 38 11.75 1.07 -15.39
N CYS A 39 11.31 1.36 -14.17
CA CYS A 39 12.11 2.14 -13.20
C CYS A 39 13.42 1.43 -12.84
N ILE A 40 13.38 0.11 -12.61
CA ILE A 40 14.60 -0.69 -12.39
C ILE A 40 15.54 -0.59 -13.60
N ARG A 41 15.03 -0.79 -14.81
CA ARG A 41 15.84 -0.75 -16.04
C ARG A 41 16.48 0.61 -16.29
N LYS A 42 15.77 1.68 -15.98
CA LYS A 42 16.21 3.07 -16.22
C LYS A 42 16.99 3.66 -15.04
N GLY A 43 17.07 2.94 -13.91
CA GLY A 43 17.66 3.47 -12.68
C GLY A 43 16.87 4.67 -12.13
N THR A 44 15.56 4.69 -12.31
CA THR A 44 14.68 5.76 -11.81
C THR A 44 13.84 5.26 -10.64
N TYR A 45 13.20 6.19 -9.92
CA TYR A 45 12.29 5.84 -8.83
C TYR A 45 10.88 5.57 -9.36
N PRO A 46 10.16 4.60 -8.76
CA PRO A 46 8.73 4.48 -8.97
C PRO A 46 7.98 5.70 -8.42
N ASP A 47 6.79 5.94 -8.94
CA ASP A 47 5.94 7.06 -8.52
C ASP A 47 5.52 6.95 -7.03
N CYS A 48 5.41 5.72 -6.52
CA CYS A 48 5.11 5.40 -5.13
C CYS A 48 6.22 4.52 -4.50
N GLY A 49 6.66 4.90 -3.31
CA GLY A 49 7.68 4.19 -2.52
C GLY A 49 7.13 3.57 -1.23
N ALA A 50 8.01 2.93 -0.46
CA ALA A 50 7.66 2.33 0.82
C ALA A 50 7.14 3.38 1.83
N GLU A 51 7.63 4.60 1.74
CA GLU A 51 7.27 5.75 2.55
C GLU A 51 5.83 6.21 2.29
N ASP A 52 5.35 6.09 1.05
CA ASP A 52 3.96 6.39 0.71
C ASP A 52 3.04 5.31 1.30
N GLY A 53 3.46 4.04 1.25
CA GLY A 53 2.77 2.94 1.93
C GLY A 53 2.72 3.11 3.46
N LEU A 54 3.82 3.55 4.08
CA LEU A 54 3.87 3.83 5.51
C LEU A 54 2.89 4.96 5.89
N LYS A 55 2.87 6.06 5.12
CA LYS A 55 1.92 7.15 5.34
C LYS A 55 0.47 6.70 5.19
N ALA A 56 0.18 5.84 4.20
CA ALA A 56 -1.15 5.28 4.04
C ALA A 56 -1.58 4.51 5.30
N LEU A 57 -0.68 3.68 5.87
CA LEU A 57 -0.94 2.97 7.12
C LEU A 57 -1.14 3.91 8.31
N GLU A 58 -0.33 4.96 8.44
CA GLU A 58 -0.48 5.98 9.49
C GLU A 58 -1.87 6.65 9.42
N VAL A 59 -2.33 7.00 8.23
CA VAL A 59 -3.69 7.53 8.00
C VAL A 59 -4.75 6.50 8.38
N SER A 60 -4.60 5.25 7.93
CA SER A 60 -5.54 4.17 8.26
C SER A 60 -5.67 3.94 9.78
N HIS A 61 -4.60 4.15 10.56
CA HIS A 61 -4.65 4.08 12.02
C HIS A 61 -5.25 5.33 12.67
N ALA A 62 -4.99 6.52 12.12
CA ALA A 62 -5.48 7.77 12.68
C ALA A 62 -6.99 7.97 12.53
N ILE A 63 -7.61 7.45 11.47
CA ILE A 63 -9.06 7.54 11.25
C ILE A 63 -9.87 6.97 12.43
N PRO A 64 -9.70 5.69 12.82
CA PRO A 64 -10.45 5.13 13.95
C PRO A 64 -10.00 5.72 15.30
N GLU A 65 -8.78 6.24 15.41
CA GLU A 65 -8.34 6.96 16.61
C GLU A 65 -9.09 8.29 16.78
N SER A 66 -9.17 9.08 15.69
CA SER A 66 -9.87 10.35 15.66
C SER A 66 -11.35 10.18 16.02
N SER A 67 -12.01 9.18 15.44
CA SER A 67 -13.40 8.83 15.77
C SER A 67 -13.59 8.48 17.26
N ARG A 68 -12.67 7.68 17.85
CA ARG A 68 -12.76 7.29 19.27
C ARG A 68 -12.54 8.44 20.24
N LYS A 69 -11.74 9.44 19.86
CA LYS A 69 -11.39 10.57 20.72
C LYS A 69 -12.25 11.82 20.49
N ASP A 70 -13.04 11.84 19.41
CA ASP A 70 -13.73 13.03 18.91
C ASP A 70 -12.79 14.24 18.78
N GLN A 71 -11.58 13.97 18.29
CA GLN A 71 -10.48 14.93 18.19
C GLN A 71 -9.71 14.75 16.90
N VAL A 72 -9.14 15.85 16.41
CA VAL A 72 -8.21 15.83 15.28
C VAL A 72 -6.92 15.13 15.72
N VAL A 73 -6.54 14.08 15.00
CA VAL A 73 -5.25 13.40 15.17
C VAL A 73 -4.26 14.01 14.20
N THR A 74 -3.15 14.55 14.72
CA THR A 74 -2.07 15.09 13.90
C THR A 74 -1.09 13.98 13.55
N LEU A 75 -0.91 13.73 12.26
CA LEU A 75 0.13 12.84 11.76
C LEU A 75 1.46 13.60 11.67
N LEU A 76 2.51 13.08 12.29
CA LEU A 76 3.85 13.63 12.16
C LEU A 76 4.41 13.19 10.81
N VAL A 77 4.51 14.12 9.86
CA VAL A 77 5.16 13.85 8.58
C VAL A 77 6.67 13.72 8.84
N GLY A 78 7.16 12.49 8.97
CA GLY A 78 8.59 12.20 8.96
C GLY A 78 9.22 12.77 7.69
N ALA A 79 10.35 13.46 7.84
CA ALA A 79 11.07 14.09 6.75
C ALA A 79 11.17 13.10 5.58
N ALA A 80 10.71 13.52 4.40
CA ALA A 80 10.84 12.73 3.18
C ALA A 80 12.28 12.18 3.12
N ALA A 81 12.41 10.85 3.19
CA ALA A 81 13.69 10.21 2.96
C ALA A 81 14.22 10.81 1.65
N ARG A 82 15.41 11.43 1.71
CA ARG A 82 16.01 12.04 0.53
C ARG A 82 15.98 10.98 -0.57
N ARG A 83 15.35 11.31 -1.70
CA ARG A 83 15.35 10.51 -2.92
C ARG A 83 16.78 10.52 -3.48
N ASP A 84 17.67 9.78 -2.82
CA ASP A 84 19.09 9.74 -3.12
C ASP A 84 19.32 8.63 -4.14
N PRO A 85 19.58 8.94 -5.42
CA PRO A 85 19.55 7.98 -6.51
C PRO A 85 20.52 6.83 -6.26
N LEU A 86 19.93 5.67 -5.96
CA LEU A 86 20.53 4.32 -6.01
C LEU A 86 21.72 4.09 -5.07
N TYR A 87 21.43 3.61 -3.85
CA TYR A 87 22.32 2.67 -3.18
C TYR A 87 21.72 1.26 -3.32
N TRP A 88 22.25 0.48 -4.26
CA TRP A 88 22.04 -0.96 -4.32
C TRP A 88 23.36 -1.62 -3.89
N PRO A 89 23.46 -2.25 -2.71
CA PRO A 89 24.68 -2.96 -2.34
C PRO A 89 24.88 -4.16 -3.27
N GLU A 90 26.11 -4.33 -3.76
CA GLU A 90 26.56 -5.50 -4.52
C GLU A 90 26.45 -6.81 -3.72
#